data_AF-A0A1V4QHE8-F1
#
_entry.id   AF-A0A1V4QHE8-F1
#
_cell.length_a   1.000
_cell.length_b   1.000
_cell.length_c   1.000
_cell.angle_alpha   90.00
_cell.angle_beta   90.00
_cell.angle_gamma   90.00
#
_symmetry.space_group_name_H-M   'P 1'
#
loop_
_entity.id
_entity.type
_entity.pdbx_description
1 polymer ?
#
loop_
_entity_poly.entity_id
_entity_poly.type
_entity_poly.pdbx_seq_one_letter_code
_entity_poly.pdbx_strand_id
1 'polypeptide(L)'
;MSERIGFYICHCGINIAYRVRVKEVAEYVATLPNVAVSRDYLFMCSDPGQELIEKDIHQYDLTRVVVASCSPRMHEKTFRAACERAGLNPYRAFHMVCVREHVSWVTEDEDRATEKAKILAGAGVLRVTRQYDLTPAKFSVCTNTLVVGGGIAGMQASLDIAKAGFKVYLVERQATVGGHMLQYDKTFPTLDCAACIGTPKMVAVGQEPNIELLSYSEVEDVSGFIGNFKVKVRRRSRYIENNCTGCGECEKVCPIDFPNEWDVGTKTRKAIYRPFPQAVPITYLIDKHDRAPCVTTCPAGTNVQGYVALIKAGRYNEALKLIMERLPLPGTLGRVCPAPCEKMCRRAEVDTAVAIRDLKRFAADQVDLSQLPLPPIEDRQQKIAVIGSGPAGLTVAYYLRLKGYQITIYEALDQAGGMLRVGIPDYRLPPDILDNEINFILRHGIEIKTGVRFG
;
A
#
# COMPACT_ATOMS: atom_id res chain seq x y z
N MET A 1 -7.46 56.32 17.34
CA MET A 1 -7.92 56.14 18.72
C MET A 1 -6.79 55.51 19.51
N SER A 2 -6.51 55.99 20.72
CA SER A 2 -5.57 55.34 21.64
C SER A 2 -6.11 53.95 21.98
N GLU A 3 -5.26 52.93 21.92
CA GLU A 3 -5.66 51.58 22.31
C GLU A 3 -5.96 51.53 23.82
N ARG A 4 -6.98 50.77 24.23
CA ARG A 4 -7.39 50.55 25.63
C ARG A 4 -7.43 49.06 25.89
N ILE A 5 -6.55 48.57 26.76
CA ILE A 5 -6.27 47.15 26.95
C ILE A 5 -6.85 46.70 28.28
N GLY A 6 -7.66 45.64 28.26
CA GLY A 6 -8.03 44.88 29.46
C GLY A 6 -7.12 43.67 29.64
N PHE A 7 -6.46 43.56 30.79
CA PHE A 7 -5.64 42.41 31.14
C PHE A 7 -6.33 41.55 32.21
N TYR A 8 -6.30 40.24 32.02
CA TYR A 8 -6.88 39.30 32.95
C TYR A 8 -5.92 38.13 33.19
N ILE A 9 -5.57 37.87 34.45
CA ILE A 9 -4.78 36.69 34.82
C ILE A 9 -5.63 35.68 35.58
N CYS A 10 -5.58 34.43 35.13
CA CYS A 10 -6.33 33.32 35.71
C CYS A 10 -5.53 32.66 36.83
N HIS A 11 -6.20 32.27 37.92
CA HIS A 11 -5.60 31.41 38.96
C HIS A 11 -5.61 29.94 38.54
N CYS A 12 -6.61 29.55 37.75
CA CYS A 12 -6.90 28.18 37.33
C CYS A 12 -6.99 27.23 38.55
N GLY A 13 -7.70 27.69 39.59
CA GLY A 13 -7.66 27.09 40.91
C GLY A 13 -6.25 27.25 41.48
N ILE A 14 -5.55 26.13 41.70
CA ILE A 14 -4.15 26.12 42.12
C ILE A 14 -3.17 25.94 40.96
N ASN A 15 -3.63 25.68 39.73
CA ASN A 15 -2.72 25.32 38.65
C ASN A 15 -1.79 26.45 38.20
N ILE A 16 -2.20 27.72 38.38
CA ILE A 16 -1.35 28.89 38.13
C ILE A 16 -1.00 29.55 39.46
N ALA A 17 -2.00 29.79 40.31
CA ALA A 17 -1.81 30.54 41.56
C ALA A 17 -0.92 29.85 42.60
N TYR A 18 -0.67 28.53 42.49
CA TYR A 18 0.27 27.84 43.38
C TYR A 18 1.73 28.24 43.17
N ARG A 19 2.09 28.64 41.95
CA ARG A 19 3.48 28.90 41.58
C ARG A 19 3.72 30.32 41.06
N VAL A 20 2.68 30.98 40.58
CA VAL A 20 2.73 32.35 40.08
C VAL A 20 1.89 33.21 41.01
N ARG A 21 2.48 34.27 41.57
CA ARG A 21 1.75 35.26 42.36
C ARG A 21 0.92 36.14 41.44
N VAL A 22 -0.25 35.64 41.07
CA VAL A 22 -1.14 36.22 40.04
C VAL A 22 -1.53 37.67 40.31
N LYS A 23 -1.70 38.05 41.59
CA LYS A 23 -1.97 39.45 41.98
C LYS A 23 -0.81 40.37 41.62
N GLU A 24 0.42 39.98 41.93
CA GLU A 24 1.61 40.77 41.56
C GLU A 24 1.75 40.93 40.04
N VAL A 25 1.37 39.91 39.27
CA VAL A 25 1.38 40.01 37.80
C VAL A 25 0.31 40.99 37.33
N ALA A 26 -0.91 40.95 37.90
CA ALA A 26 -1.98 41.89 37.55
C ALA A 26 -1.59 43.33 37.91
N GLU A 27 -1.02 43.56 39.09
CA GLU A 27 -0.54 44.87 39.54
C GLU A 27 0.59 45.40 38.66
N TYR A 28 1.58 44.55 38.32
CA TYR A 28 2.64 44.90 37.38
C TYR A 28 2.08 45.32 36.03
N VAL A 29 1.17 44.53 35.45
CA VAL A 29 0.59 44.83 34.13
C VAL A 29 -0.25 46.10 34.15
N ALA A 30 -0.90 46.43 35.27
CA ALA A 30 -1.65 47.68 35.43
C ALA A 30 -0.78 48.94 35.25
N THR A 31 0.54 48.84 35.47
CA THR A 31 1.50 49.95 35.27
C THR A 31 1.91 50.15 33.81
N LEU A 32 1.56 49.23 32.91
CA LEU A 32 1.99 49.28 31.52
C LEU A 32 1.14 50.25 30.68
N PRO A 33 1.72 50.90 29.65
CA PRO A 33 0.99 51.83 28.80
C PRO A 33 -0.24 51.19 28.17
N ASN A 34 -1.32 51.98 28.04
CA ASN A 34 -2.59 51.61 27.42
C ASN A 34 -3.42 50.55 28.18
N VAL A 35 -2.97 50.05 29.33
CA VAL A 35 -3.77 49.14 30.17
C VAL A 35 -4.80 49.95 30.95
N ALA A 36 -6.08 49.77 30.60
CA ALA A 36 -7.20 50.48 31.22
C ALA A 36 -7.80 49.72 32.41
N VAL A 37 -7.71 48.40 32.40
CA VAL A 37 -8.14 47.52 33.50
C VAL A 37 -7.23 46.30 33.57
N SER A 38 -6.89 45.86 34.78
CA SER A 38 -6.07 44.67 35.04
C SER A 38 -6.68 43.92 36.23
N ARG A 39 -7.04 42.64 36.06
CA ARG A 39 -7.71 41.84 37.09
C ARG A 39 -7.14 40.44 37.19
N ASP A 40 -7.21 39.85 38.37
CA ASP A 40 -7.08 38.42 38.57
C ASP A 40 -8.43 37.77 38.90
N TYR A 41 -8.67 36.55 38.42
CA TYR A 41 -9.89 35.80 38.70
C TYR A 41 -9.65 34.29 38.76
N LEU A 42 -10.45 33.56 39.54
CA LEU A 42 -10.22 32.14 39.81
C LEU A 42 -10.21 31.30 38.53
N PHE A 43 -11.23 31.47 37.69
CA PHE A 43 -11.41 30.70 36.45
C PHE A 43 -11.85 31.62 35.32
N MET A 44 -10.91 32.22 34.60
CA MET A 44 -11.26 33.14 33.49
C MET A 44 -12.11 32.47 32.40
N CYS A 45 -11.98 31.16 32.18
CA CYS A 45 -12.74 30.45 31.14
C CYS A 45 -14.17 30.08 31.54
N SER A 46 -14.55 30.22 32.82
CA SER A 46 -15.93 29.98 33.24
C SER A 46 -16.86 31.10 32.75
N ASP A 47 -18.17 30.87 32.78
CA ASP A 47 -19.15 31.88 32.35
C ASP A 47 -18.98 33.21 33.12
N PRO A 48 -18.81 33.23 34.45
CA PRO A 48 -18.50 34.47 35.17
C PRO A 48 -17.21 35.16 34.73
N GLY A 49 -16.17 34.39 34.37
CA GLY A 49 -14.91 34.94 33.89
C GLY A 49 -15.02 35.54 32.49
N GLN A 50 -15.82 34.94 31.61
CA GLN A 50 -16.10 35.47 30.28
C GLN A 50 -17.01 36.72 30.37
N GLU A 51 -18.06 36.67 31.19
CA GLU A 51 -18.93 37.83 31.44
C GLU A 51 -18.16 39.02 32.02
N LEU A 52 -17.15 38.77 32.87
CA LEU A 52 -16.29 39.82 33.40
C LEU A 52 -15.57 40.55 32.26
N ILE A 53 -15.00 39.82 31.31
CA ILE A 53 -14.36 40.40 30.12
C ILE A 53 -15.38 41.20 29.31
N GLU A 54 -16.55 40.64 29.04
CA GLU A 54 -17.59 41.30 28.24
C GLU A 54 -18.08 42.60 28.89
N LYS A 55 -18.34 42.58 30.20
CA LYS A 55 -18.73 43.77 30.97
C LYS A 55 -17.65 44.84 30.95
N ASP A 56 -16.39 44.46 31.20
CA ASP A 56 -15.28 45.39 31.22
C ASP A 56 -14.99 45.98 29.83
N ILE A 57 -15.22 45.22 28.73
CA ILE A 57 -15.12 45.73 27.36
C ILE A 57 -16.02 46.95 27.17
N HIS A 58 -17.28 46.86 27.61
CA HIS A 58 -18.22 47.98 27.49
C HIS A 58 -17.96 49.06 28.55
N GLN A 59 -17.66 48.70 29.79
CA GLN A 59 -17.49 49.64 30.89
C GLN A 59 -16.26 50.54 30.71
N TYR A 60 -15.17 50.00 30.17
CA TYR A 60 -13.89 50.71 30.04
C TYR A 60 -13.54 51.07 28.59
N ASP A 61 -14.48 50.91 27.66
CA ASP A 61 -14.30 51.11 26.22
C ASP A 61 -13.04 50.39 25.69
N LEU A 62 -12.89 49.11 26.04
CA LEU A 62 -11.68 48.36 25.69
C LEU A 62 -11.65 48.10 24.19
N THR A 63 -10.48 48.31 23.59
CA THR A 63 -10.21 47.97 22.19
C THR A 63 -9.36 46.71 22.05
N ARG A 64 -8.76 46.24 23.15
CA ARG A 64 -7.90 45.06 23.23
C ARG A 64 -8.11 44.31 24.56
N VAL A 65 -7.88 43.01 24.54
CA VAL A 65 -7.99 42.08 25.67
C VAL A 65 -6.79 41.14 25.66
N VAL A 66 -6.15 41.00 26.81
CA VAL A 66 -5.07 40.04 27.04
C VAL A 66 -5.45 39.13 28.19
N VAL A 67 -5.45 37.82 27.96
CA VAL A 67 -5.71 36.84 29.01
C VAL A 67 -4.45 36.00 29.27
N ALA A 68 -3.87 36.14 30.46
CA ALA A 68 -2.81 35.29 30.97
C ALA A 68 -3.40 34.05 31.68
N SER A 69 -3.37 32.90 31.02
CA SER A 69 -3.93 31.66 31.58
C SER A 69 -3.24 30.40 31.02
N CYS A 70 -3.99 29.52 30.38
CA CYS A 70 -3.54 28.27 29.80
C CYS A 70 -3.08 28.43 28.34
N SER A 71 -2.81 27.31 27.66
CA SER A 71 -2.39 27.31 26.27
C SER A 71 -3.47 27.88 25.33
N PRO A 72 -3.09 28.71 24.33
CA PRO A 72 -4.00 29.13 23.27
C PRO A 72 -4.61 27.96 22.48
N ARG A 73 -3.92 26.81 22.43
CA ARG A 73 -4.46 25.59 21.81
C ARG A 73 -5.73 25.07 22.49
N MET A 74 -5.99 25.49 23.73
CA MET A 74 -7.15 25.07 24.52
C MET A 74 -8.26 26.11 24.49
N HIS A 75 -8.00 27.35 24.95
CA HIS A 75 -9.05 28.34 25.19
C HIS A 75 -8.96 29.63 24.35
N GLU A 76 -8.08 29.71 23.35
CA GLU A 76 -8.04 30.90 22.47
C GLU A 76 -9.38 31.15 21.80
N LYS A 77 -10.03 30.08 21.29
CA LYS A 77 -11.36 30.19 20.67
C LYS A 77 -12.43 30.65 21.65
N THR A 78 -12.35 30.22 22.91
CA THR A 78 -13.30 30.60 23.97
C THR A 78 -13.23 32.10 24.24
N PHE A 79 -12.03 32.64 24.46
CA PHE A 79 -11.87 34.07 24.75
C PHE A 79 -12.05 34.96 23.53
N ARG A 80 -11.71 34.47 22.33
CA ARG A 80 -12.10 35.12 21.07
C ARG A 80 -13.61 35.27 20.97
N ALA A 81 -14.36 34.21 21.25
CA ALA A 81 -15.82 34.25 21.23
C ALA A 81 -16.38 35.23 22.28
N ALA A 82 -15.79 35.32 23.48
CA ALA A 82 -16.18 36.32 24.48
C ALA A 82 -15.96 37.76 23.98
N CYS A 83 -14.79 38.05 23.40
CA CYS A 83 -14.53 39.37 22.80
C CYS A 83 -15.51 39.68 21.64
N GLU A 84 -15.81 38.68 20.81
CA GLU A 84 -16.74 38.81 19.68
C GLU A 84 -18.18 39.07 20.15
N ARG A 85 -18.65 38.40 21.20
CA ARG A 85 -19.97 38.66 21.81
C ARG A 85 -20.10 40.09 22.34
N ALA A 86 -19.01 40.66 22.86
CA ALA A 86 -18.94 42.06 23.28
C ALA A 86 -18.70 43.05 22.12
N GLY A 87 -18.73 42.60 20.86
CA GLY A 87 -18.65 43.44 19.68
C GLY A 87 -17.23 43.79 19.21
N LEU A 88 -16.19 43.16 19.76
CA LEU A 88 -14.81 43.36 19.30
C LEU A 88 -14.41 42.33 18.23
N ASN A 89 -13.56 42.74 17.28
CA ASN A 89 -12.98 41.80 16.32
C ASN A 89 -12.09 40.78 17.06
N PRO A 90 -12.37 39.46 17.01
CA PRO A 90 -11.67 38.47 17.84
C PRO A 90 -10.19 38.27 17.47
N TYR A 91 -9.74 38.73 16.31
CA TYR A 91 -8.36 38.57 15.86
C TYR A 91 -7.50 39.80 16.15
N ARG A 92 -8.09 40.99 16.04
CA ARG A 92 -7.45 42.25 16.41
C ARG A 92 -7.44 42.45 17.92
N ALA A 93 -8.56 42.12 18.57
CA ALA A 93 -8.80 42.50 19.94
C ALA A 93 -8.11 41.58 20.94
N PHE A 94 -7.85 40.32 20.61
CA PHE A 94 -7.52 39.32 21.63
C PHE A 94 -6.10 38.74 21.49
N HIS A 95 -5.38 38.69 22.61
CA HIS A 95 -4.15 37.93 22.74
C HIS A 95 -4.13 37.07 24.00
N MET A 96 -3.63 35.83 23.88
CA MET A 96 -3.53 34.90 25.00
C MET A 96 -2.07 34.68 25.39
N VAL A 97 -1.81 34.74 26.69
CA VAL A 97 -0.50 34.48 27.27
C VAL A 97 -0.57 33.18 28.08
N CYS A 98 0.28 32.21 27.73
CA CYS A 98 0.32 30.92 28.42
C CYS A 98 1.23 31.03 29.66
N VAL A 99 0.63 31.10 30.85
CA VAL A 99 1.33 31.11 32.15
C VAL A 99 1.11 29.84 32.97
N ARG A 100 0.29 28.91 32.48
CA ARG A 100 0.13 27.57 33.08
C ARG A 100 1.16 26.59 32.55
N GLU A 101 1.00 26.12 31.32
CA GLU A 101 1.86 25.09 30.71
C GLU A 101 3.30 25.58 30.50
N HIS A 102 3.51 26.87 30.22
CA HIS A 102 4.86 27.41 29.94
C HIS A 102 5.54 28.03 31.16
N VAL A 103 4.85 28.19 32.29
CA VAL A 103 5.40 28.85 33.49
C VAL A 103 5.09 28.04 34.74
N SER A 104 3.88 28.11 35.27
CA SER A 104 3.51 27.52 36.57
C SER A 104 3.82 26.02 36.67
N TRP A 105 3.53 25.23 35.64
CA TRP A 105 3.73 23.78 35.67
C TRP A 105 5.18 23.34 35.48
N VAL A 106 6.05 24.22 34.97
CA VAL A 106 7.41 23.85 34.53
C VAL A 106 8.51 24.66 35.19
N THR A 107 8.14 25.60 36.08
CA THR A 107 9.09 26.44 36.81
C THR A 107 8.88 26.20 38.30
N GLU A 108 9.83 25.53 38.94
CA GLU A 108 9.70 25.15 40.36
C GLU A 108 9.84 26.33 41.31
N ASP A 109 10.70 27.29 40.97
CA ASP A 109 10.92 28.47 41.80
C ASP A 109 9.82 29.51 41.56
N GLU A 110 9.17 29.94 42.65
CA GLU A 110 8.00 30.83 42.62
C GLU A 110 8.35 32.24 42.15
N ASP A 111 9.51 32.76 42.55
CA ASP A 111 9.97 34.09 42.15
C ASP A 111 10.29 34.12 40.66
N ARG A 112 11.02 33.14 40.17
CA ARG A 112 11.31 32.98 38.74
C ARG A 112 10.05 32.73 37.92
N ALA A 113 9.09 31.96 38.44
CA ALA A 113 7.81 31.75 37.78
C ALA A 113 7.00 33.04 37.67
N THR A 114 6.94 33.82 38.75
CA THR A 114 6.23 35.10 38.80
C THR A 114 6.88 36.13 37.87
N GLU A 115 8.21 36.26 37.90
CA GLU A 115 8.94 37.16 36.98
C GLU A 115 8.77 36.75 35.52
N LYS A 116 8.84 35.44 35.22
CA LYS A 116 8.57 34.94 33.87
C LYS A 116 7.13 35.23 33.43
N ALA A 117 6.14 35.10 34.32
CA ALA A 117 4.76 35.43 34.03
C ALA A 117 4.57 36.93 33.74
N LYS A 118 5.21 37.83 34.52
CA LYS A 118 5.23 39.28 34.26
C LYS A 118 5.80 39.59 32.87
N ILE A 119 6.96 39.03 32.54
CA ILE A 119 7.61 39.24 31.23
C ILE A 119 6.68 38.79 30.09
N LEU A 120 6.10 37.59 30.19
CA LEU A 120 5.21 37.07 29.15
C LEU A 120 3.90 37.88 29.05
N ALA A 121 3.35 38.31 30.19
CA ALA A 121 2.16 39.15 30.23
C ALA A 121 2.41 40.52 29.57
N GLY A 122 3.50 41.19 29.93
CA GLY A 122 3.90 42.46 29.33
C GLY A 122 4.18 42.33 27.83
N ALA A 123 4.85 41.25 27.40
CA ALA A 123 5.01 40.95 25.98
C ALA A 123 3.66 40.75 25.26
N GLY A 124 2.68 40.14 25.93
CA GLY A 124 1.33 39.99 25.42
C GLY A 124 0.59 41.32 25.23
N VAL A 125 0.70 42.23 26.21
CA VAL A 125 0.18 43.61 26.13
C VAL A 125 0.82 44.37 24.97
N LEU A 126 2.14 44.26 24.78
CA LEU A 126 2.80 44.90 23.65
C LEU A 126 2.36 44.30 22.31
N ARG A 127 2.20 42.97 22.23
CA ARG A 127 1.83 42.28 21.00
C ARG A 127 0.40 42.59 20.54
N VAL A 128 -0.55 42.67 21.47
CA VAL A 128 -1.99 42.84 21.13
C VAL A 128 -2.25 44.18 20.42
N THR A 129 -1.45 45.21 20.72
CA THR A 129 -1.53 46.52 20.05
C THR A 129 -1.13 46.49 18.57
N ARG A 130 -0.34 45.48 18.15
CA ARG A 130 0.13 45.32 16.76
C ARG A 130 -0.75 44.38 15.93
N GLN A 131 -1.80 43.81 16.52
CA GLN A 131 -2.78 43.02 15.79
C GLN A 131 -3.71 43.93 15.00
N TYR A 132 -4.20 43.42 13.87
CA TYR A 132 -5.10 44.12 12.94
C TYR A 132 -6.34 43.27 12.69
N ASP A 133 -7.38 43.90 12.13
CA ASP A 133 -8.66 43.23 11.88
C ASP A 133 -8.51 42.11 10.86
N LEU A 134 -9.00 40.93 11.24
CA LEU A 134 -9.13 39.77 10.34
C LEU A 134 -10.57 39.28 10.36
N THR A 135 -10.98 38.67 9.26
CA THR A 135 -12.26 37.99 9.11
C THR A 135 -12.04 36.56 8.64
N PRO A 136 -12.78 35.56 9.16
CA PRO A 136 -12.65 34.19 8.69
C PRO A 136 -12.98 34.08 7.20
N ALA A 137 -12.12 33.43 6.43
CA ALA A 137 -12.43 33.08 5.05
C ALA A 137 -13.51 31.98 5.01
N LYS A 138 -14.43 32.06 4.04
CA LYS A 138 -15.49 31.08 3.82
C LYS A 138 -15.20 30.30 2.54
N PHE A 139 -15.38 28.98 2.59
CA PHE A 139 -15.15 28.08 1.47
C PHE A 139 -16.33 27.11 1.34
N SER A 140 -16.59 26.61 0.13
CA SER A 140 -17.49 25.48 -0.08
C SER A 140 -16.92 24.21 0.56
N VAL A 141 -17.79 23.32 1.04
CA VAL A 141 -17.38 22.05 1.63
C VAL A 141 -17.81 20.92 0.70
N CYS A 142 -16.85 20.12 0.24
CA CYS A 142 -17.13 18.84 -0.39
C CYS A 142 -17.65 17.87 0.67
N THR A 143 -18.85 17.32 0.46
CA THR A 143 -19.51 16.41 1.40
C THR A 143 -19.08 14.95 1.24
N ASN A 144 -18.32 14.63 0.19
CA ASN A 144 -17.79 13.28 0.00
C ASN A 144 -16.75 12.99 1.10
N THR A 145 -16.87 11.82 1.72
CA THR A 145 -15.99 11.44 2.81
C THR A 145 -15.04 10.33 2.38
N LEU A 146 -13.77 10.43 2.77
CA LEU A 146 -12.79 9.35 2.65
C LEU A 146 -12.58 8.71 4.01
N VAL A 147 -12.73 7.40 4.09
CA VAL A 147 -12.41 6.60 5.27
C VAL A 147 -11.19 5.73 4.93
N VAL A 148 -10.17 5.78 5.79
CA VAL A 148 -8.91 5.03 5.61
C VAL A 148 -8.85 3.90 6.63
N GLY A 149 -8.90 2.66 6.14
CA GLY A 149 -8.92 1.43 6.94
C GLY A 149 -10.31 0.82 7.03
N GLY A 150 -10.49 -0.34 6.42
CA GLY A 150 -11.69 -1.17 6.42
C GLY A 150 -11.81 -2.13 7.61
N GLY A 151 -11.25 -1.77 8.77
CA GLY A 151 -11.54 -2.46 10.03
C GLY A 151 -12.95 -2.15 10.55
N ILE A 152 -13.31 -2.68 11.72
CA ILE A 152 -14.64 -2.46 12.32
C ILE A 152 -15.02 -0.97 12.45
N ALA A 153 -14.07 -0.13 12.86
CA ALA A 153 -14.28 1.31 13.02
C ALA A 153 -14.57 2.00 11.68
N GLY A 154 -13.77 1.73 10.65
CA GLY A 154 -13.94 2.36 9.34
C GLY A 154 -15.16 1.83 8.58
N MET A 155 -15.48 0.54 8.73
CA MET A 155 -16.73 -0.03 8.20
C MET A 155 -17.94 0.63 8.85
N GLN A 156 -17.96 0.78 10.18
CA GLN A 156 -19.07 1.42 10.88
C GLN A 156 -19.21 2.89 10.48
N ALA A 157 -18.12 3.66 10.47
CA ALA A 157 -18.14 5.06 10.05
C ALA A 157 -18.67 5.21 8.61
N SER A 158 -18.23 4.34 7.70
CA SER A 158 -18.69 4.36 6.31
C SER A 158 -20.19 4.09 6.19
N LEU A 159 -20.71 3.10 6.92
CA LEU A 159 -22.14 2.77 6.95
C LEU A 159 -22.98 3.91 7.52
N ASP A 160 -22.54 4.55 8.61
CA ASP A 160 -23.29 5.64 9.22
C ASP A 160 -23.33 6.88 8.33
N ILE A 161 -22.22 7.22 7.67
CA ILE A 161 -22.14 8.34 6.71
C ILE A 161 -22.98 8.04 5.48
N ALA A 162 -22.93 6.81 4.95
CA ALA A 162 -23.75 6.39 3.83
C ALA A 162 -25.25 6.41 4.16
N LYS A 163 -25.63 5.97 5.37
CA LYS A 163 -27.01 6.03 5.88
C LYS A 163 -27.51 7.46 6.04
N ALA A 164 -26.62 8.41 6.33
CA ALA A 164 -26.93 9.84 6.34
C ALA A 164 -27.07 10.44 4.92
N GLY A 165 -26.87 9.65 3.86
CA GLY A 165 -27.06 10.05 2.47
C GLY A 165 -25.81 10.61 1.79
N PHE A 166 -24.63 10.46 2.39
CA PHE A 166 -23.39 10.99 1.83
C PHE A 166 -22.54 9.92 1.14
N LYS A 167 -21.84 10.31 0.07
CA LYS A 167 -20.87 9.45 -0.63
C LYS A 167 -19.65 9.19 0.25
N VAL A 168 -19.24 7.93 0.34
CA VAL A 168 -18.05 7.49 1.05
C VAL A 168 -17.11 6.75 0.10
N TYR A 169 -15.82 7.05 0.20
CA TYR A 169 -14.75 6.24 -0.36
C TYR A 169 -14.08 5.51 0.80
N LEU A 170 -14.14 4.18 0.81
CA LEU A 170 -13.49 3.36 1.84
C LEU A 170 -12.23 2.72 1.27
N VAL A 171 -11.06 3.20 1.69
CA VAL A 171 -9.76 2.68 1.26
C VAL A 171 -9.26 1.63 2.24
N GLU A 172 -9.02 0.42 1.76
CA GLU A 172 -8.47 -0.69 2.56
C GLU A 172 -7.19 -1.23 1.91
N ARG A 173 -6.11 -1.27 2.68
CA ARG A 173 -4.77 -1.69 2.25
C ARG A 173 -4.72 -3.17 1.87
N GLN A 174 -5.37 -4.01 2.67
CA GLN A 174 -5.47 -5.43 2.44
C GLN A 174 -6.49 -5.74 1.33
N ALA A 175 -6.46 -6.98 0.85
CA ALA A 175 -7.36 -7.44 -0.19
C ALA A 175 -8.83 -7.58 0.27
N THR A 176 -9.10 -7.45 1.57
CA THR A 176 -10.41 -7.59 2.20
C THR A 176 -10.58 -6.56 3.30
N VAL A 177 -11.83 -6.14 3.54
CA VAL A 177 -12.22 -5.47 4.79
C VAL A 177 -12.36 -6.47 5.94
N GLY A 178 -12.55 -5.98 7.15
CA GLY A 178 -12.67 -6.75 8.40
C GLY A 178 -11.63 -6.33 9.43
N GLY A 179 -10.35 -6.27 9.02
CA GLY A 179 -9.23 -6.01 9.91
C GLY A 179 -9.05 -7.08 11.00
N HIS A 180 -8.31 -6.73 12.06
CA HIS A 180 -7.98 -7.68 13.14
C HIS A 180 -9.17 -8.33 13.84
N MET A 181 -10.29 -7.60 13.94
CA MET A 181 -11.49 -8.14 14.57
C MET A 181 -11.92 -9.46 13.94
N LEU A 182 -11.82 -9.58 12.62
CA LEU A 182 -12.23 -10.77 11.87
C LEU A 182 -11.16 -11.89 11.88
N GLN A 183 -9.99 -11.64 12.49
CA GLN A 183 -9.00 -12.68 12.78
C GLN A 183 -9.26 -13.36 14.13
N TYR A 184 -10.01 -12.73 15.03
CA TYR A 184 -10.37 -13.32 16.31
C TYR A 184 -11.52 -14.31 16.16
N ASP A 185 -11.55 -15.33 17.02
CA ASP A 185 -12.69 -16.24 17.12
C ASP A 185 -13.86 -15.57 17.84
N LYS A 186 -13.61 -15.07 19.06
CA LYS A 186 -14.60 -14.45 19.95
C LYS A 186 -14.26 -13.02 20.34
N THR A 187 -15.28 -12.25 20.74
CA THR A 187 -15.13 -10.88 21.25
C THR A 187 -15.66 -10.74 22.67
N PHE A 188 -14.84 -10.24 23.59
CA PHE A 188 -15.28 -9.92 24.96
C PHE A 188 -16.13 -8.64 24.97
N PRO A 189 -17.02 -8.44 25.97
CA PRO A 189 -17.29 -9.33 27.11
C PRO A 189 -18.34 -10.41 26.82
N THR A 190 -19.10 -10.31 25.73
CA THR A 190 -20.24 -11.22 25.44
C THR A 190 -19.80 -12.60 24.95
N LEU A 191 -18.55 -12.75 24.50
CA LEU A 191 -18.00 -13.96 23.89
C LEU A 191 -18.75 -14.38 22.61
N ASP A 192 -19.35 -13.41 21.93
CA ASP A 192 -19.91 -13.62 20.59
C ASP A 192 -18.81 -13.95 19.58
N CYS A 193 -19.16 -14.71 18.54
CA CYS A 193 -18.25 -14.94 17.42
C CYS A 193 -18.00 -13.63 16.67
N ALA A 194 -16.73 -13.28 16.45
CA ALA A 194 -16.36 -12.05 15.76
C ALA A 194 -16.91 -12.01 14.32
N ALA A 195 -16.94 -13.16 13.64
CA ALA A 195 -17.52 -13.28 12.31
C ALA A 195 -19.04 -13.03 12.29
N CYS A 196 -19.77 -13.41 13.35
CA CYS A 196 -21.23 -13.20 13.42
C CYS A 196 -21.60 -11.71 13.45
N ILE A 197 -20.76 -10.86 14.03
CA ILE A 197 -20.99 -9.41 14.12
C ILE A 197 -20.26 -8.63 13.02
N GLY A 198 -19.10 -9.13 12.57
CA GLY A 198 -18.25 -8.47 11.57
C GLY A 198 -18.70 -8.73 10.13
N THR A 199 -19.00 -9.99 9.78
CA THR A 199 -19.32 -10.38 8.40
C THR A 199 -20.55 -9.65 7.85
N PRO A 200 -21.66 -9.46 8.60
CA PRO A 200 -22.78 -8.66 8.11
C PRO A 200 -22.39 -7.23 7.74
N LYS A 201 -21.49 -6.60 8.50
CA LYS A 201 -20.98 -5.25 8.20
C LYS A 201 -20.07 -5.25 6.98
N MET A 202 -19.24 -6.28 6.81
CA MET A 202 -18.41 -6.43 5.61
C MET A 202 -19.28 -6.49 4.36
N VAL A 203 -20.33 -7.32 4.38
CA VAL A 203 -21.28 -7.46 3.27
C VAL A 203 -22.01 -6.14 3.02
N ALA A 204 -22.51 -5.49 4.07
CA ALA A 204 -23.21 -4.21 3.96
C ALA A 204 -22.32 -3.15 3.29
N VAL A 205 -21.07 -3.00 3.73
CA VAL A 205 -20.11 -2.07 3.11
C VAL A 205 -19.80 -2.42 1.66
N GLY A 206 -19.74 -3.70 1.31
CA GLY A 206 -19.47 -4.16 -0.05
C GLY A 206 -20.64 -3.99 -1.02
N GLN A 207 -21.87 -3.80 -0.51
CA GLN A 207 -23.10 -3.73 -1.32
C GLN A 207 -23.77 -2.35 -1.29
N GLU A 208 -23.44 -1.50 -0.30
CA GLU A 208 -24.02 -0.16 -0.14
C GLU A 208 -23.65 0.78 -1.30
N PRO A 209 -24.62 1.27 -2.09
CA PRO A 209 -24.35 2.12 -3.26
C PRO A 209 -23.61 3.43 -2.96
N ASN A 210 -23.82 3.98 -1.76
CA ASN A 210 -23.14 5.20 -1.33
C ASN A 210 -21.69 4.96 -0.88
N ILE A 211 -21.24 3.72 -0.75
CA ILE A 211 -19.86 3.37 -0.39
C ILE A 211 -19.12 2.83 -1.62
N GLU A 212 -18.05 3.52 -2.00
CA GLU A 212 -17.08 3.02 -2.95
C GLU A 212 -15.93 2.32 -2.22
N LEU A 213 -15.97 0.98 -2.19
CA LEU A 213 -14.94 0.17 -1.55
C LEU A 213 -13.71 0.02 -2.46
N LEU A 214 -12.63 0.70 -2.08
CA LEU A 214 -11.30 0.63 -2.69
C LEU A 214 -10.43 -0.34 -1.88
N SER A 215 -10.74 -1.63 -1.96
CA SER A 215 -9.89 -2.69 -1.37
C SER A 215 -8.59 -2.88 -2.15
N TYR A 216 -7.58 -3.42 -1.48
CA TYR A 216 -6.21 -3.55 -2.01
C TYR A 216 -5.64 -2.21 -2.53
N SER A 217 -5.94 -1.13 -1.80
CA SER A 217 -5.60 0.24 -2.18
C SER A 217 -5.05 1.02 -0.99
N GLU A 218 -4.17 1.98 -1.25
CA GLU A 218 -3.53 2.80 -0.22
C GLU A 218 -3.60 4.28 -0.58
N VAL A 219 -3.78 5.13 0.43
CA VAL A 219 -3.62 6.57 0.29
C VAL A 219 -2.13 6.88 0.16
N GLU A 220 -1.72 7.54 -0.92
CA GLU A 220 -0.34 7.95 -1.15
C GLU A 220 -0.08 9.40 -0.76
N ASP A 221 -1.05 10.28 -1.00
CA ASP A 221 -0.89 11.72 -0.78
C ASP A 221 -2.24 12.35 -0.40
N VAL A 222 -2.19 13.30 0.54
CA VAL A 222 -3.33 14.11 0.98
C VAL A 222 -2.90 15.57 1.00
N SER A 223 -3.56 16.39 0.19
CA SER A 223 -3.34 17.84 0.14
C SER A 223 -4.65 18.61 0.28
N GLY A 224 -4.56 19.90 0.56
CA GLY A 224 -5.72 20.77 0.78
C GLY A 224 -6.01 21.02 2.27
N PHE A 225 -7.25 21.34 2.58
CA PHE A 225 -7.70 21.72 3.93
C PHE A 225 -9.13 21.23 4.18
N ILE A 226 -9.64 21.46 5.39
CA ILE A 226 -10.96 21.01 5.83
C ILE A 226 -12.04 21.36 4.78
N GLY A 227 -12.74 20.33 4.29
CA GLY A 227 -13.78 20.41 3.28
C GLY A 227 -13.30 20.45 1.82
N ASN A 228 -12.00 20.62 1.57
CA ASN A 228 -11.41 20.74 0.23
C ASN A 228 -10.13 19.91 0.12
N PHE A 229 -10.20 18.63 0.46
CA PHE A 229 -9.08 17.71 0.31
C PHE A 229 -8.98 17.16 -1.11
N LYS A 230 -7.75 17.04 -1.60
CA LYS A 230 -7.39 16.25 -2.78
C LYS A 230 -6.56 15.07 -2.33
N VAL A 231 -7.02 13.87 -2.64
CA VAL A 231 -6.39 12.63 -2.18
C VAL A 231 -6.00 11.76 -3.36
N LYS A 232 -4.76 11.29 -3.37
CA LYS A 232 -4.27 10.32 -4.34
C LYS A 232 -4.32 8.92 -3.71
N VAL A 233 -5.03 8.00 -4.35
CA VAL A 233 -5.14 6.61 -3.92
C VAL A 233 -4.48 5.70 -4.96
N ARG A 234 -3.50 4.89 -4.53
CA ARG A 234 -2.93 3.83 -5.36
C ARG A 234 -3.74 2.55 -5.17
N ARG A 235 -4.42 2.14 -6.24
CA ARG A 235 -5.04 0.83 -6.34
C ARG A 235 -4.05 -0.19 -6.87
N ARG A 236 -3.71 -1.20 -6.08
CA ARG A 236 -2.79 -2.26 -6.49
C ARG A 236 -3.49 -3.23 -7.44
N SER A 237 -2.75 -3.80 -8.38
CA SER A 237 -3.28 -4.81 -9.30
C SER A 237 -3.49 -6.13 -8.59
N ARG A 238 -4.70 -6.69 -8.68
CA ARG A 238 -4.98 -8.06 -8.23
C ARG A 238 -4.45 -9.11 -9.21
N TYR A 239 -4.06 -8.71 -10.42
CA TYR A 239 -3.75 -9.59 -11.56
C TYR A 239 -4.88 -10.56 -11.92
N ILE A 240 -6.11 -10.20 -11.54
CA ILE A 240 -7.35 -10.91 -11.83
C ILE A 240 -8.32 -9.89 -12.40
N GLU A 241 -9.02 -10.27 -13.48
CA GLU A 241 -10.03 -9.44 -14.11
C GLU A 241 -11.27 -9.27 -13.22
N ASN A 242 -12.10 -8.28 -13.53
CA ASN A 242 -13.28 -7.93 -12.72
C ASN A 242 -14.42 -8.97 -12.79
N ASN A 243 -14.29 -10.02 -13.59
CA ASN A 243 -15.25 -11.11 -13.74
C ASN A 243 -15.00 -12.30 -12.78
N CYS A 244 -14.12 -12.13 -11.79
CA CYS A 244 -13.84 -13.17 -10.79
C CYS A 244 -15.11 -13.56 -10.02
N THR A 245 -15.45 -14.86 -10.04
CA THR A 245 -16.61 -15.41 -9.32
C THR A 245 -16.29 -15.88 -7.91
N GLY A 246 -15.00 -15.90 -7.53
CA GLY A 246 -14.57 -16.38 -6.22
C GLY A 246 -14.70 -17.90 -6.00
N CYS A 247 -14.77 -18.71 -7.06
CA CYS A 247 -15.02 -20.16 -6.98
C CYS A 247 -13.89 -21.00 -6.36
N GLY A 248 -12.63 -20.51 -6.39
CA GLY A 248 -11.47 -21.19 -5.79
C GLY A 248 -10.83 -22.30 -6.63
N GLU A 249 -11.27 -22.58 -7.85
CA GLU A 249 -10.63 -23.60 -8.71
C GLU A 249 -9.17 -23.28 -9.03
N CYS A 250 -8.84 -21.99 -9.16
CA CYS A 250 -7.49 -21.53 -9.42
C CYS A 250 -6.50 -21.83 -8.27
N GLU A 251 -6.98 -21.88 -7.02
CA GLU A 251 -6.18 -22.19 -5.85
C GLU A 251 -5.76 -23.66 -5.82
N LYS A 252 -6.67 -24.56 -6.22
CA LYS A 252 -6.44 -26.01 -6.25
C LYS A 252 -5.29 -26.42 -7.17
N VAL A 253 -5.11 -25.69 -8.28
CA VAL A 253 -4.07 -25.98 -9.28
C VAL A 253 -2.75 -25.25 -9.03
N CYS A 254 -2.68 -24.38 -8.03
CA CYS A 254 -1.47 -23.57 -7.77
C CYS A 254 -0.38 -24.40 -7.07
N PRO A 255 0.82 -24.55 -7.66
CA PRO A 255 1.90 -25.34 -7.07
C PRO A 255 2.75 -24.55 -6.07
N ILE A 256 2.44 -23.27 -5.83
CA ILE A 256 3.23 -22.37 -4.99
C ILE A 256 2.54 -22.17 -3.65
N ASP A 257 3.29 -22.31 -2.56
CA ASP A 257 2.86 -22.05 -1.20
C ASP A 257 3.64 -20.88 -0.60
N PHE A 258 2.93 -20.01 0.12
CA PHE A 258 3.45 -18.92 0.93
C PHE A 258 2.89 -18.99 2.35
N PRO A 259 3.57 -18.41 3.35
CA PRO A 259 2.95 -18.20 4.67
C PRO A 259 1.68 -17.34 4.54
N ASN A 260 0.60 -17.72 5.23
CA ASN A 260 -0.64 -16.94 5.22
C ASN A 260 -0.56 -15.82 6.26
N GLU A 261 -0.52 -14.56 5.79
CA GLU A 261 -0.47 -13.38 6.65
C GLU A 261 -1.76 -13.19 7.44
N TRP A 262 -2.91 -13.66 6.92
CA TRP A 262 -4.18 -13.62 7.65
C TRP A 262 -4.15 -14.54 8.88
N ASP A 263 -3.55 -15.71 8.75
CA ASP A 263 -3.36 -16.68 9.84
C ASP A 263 -2.04 -16.44 10.61
N VAL A 264 -1.48 -15.23 10.54
CA VAL A 264 -0.22 -14.80 11.20
C VAL A 264 0.95 -15.77 10.99
N GLY A 265 1.02 -16.40 9.82
CA GLY A 265 2.07 -17.34 9.43
C GLY A 265 1.92 -18.76 10.00
N THR A 266 0.83 -19.07 10.70
CA THR A 266 0.59 -20.43 11.24
C THR A 266 0.13 -21.44 10.20
N LYS A 267 -0.43 -20.95 9.09
CA LYS A 267 -0.84 -21.76 7.93
C LYS A 267 -0.15 -21.26 6.67
N THR A 268 -0.18 -22.09 5.63
CA THR A 268 0.20 -21.69 4.28
C THR A 268 -1.02 -21.32 3.46
N ARG A 269 -0.80 -20.47 2.44
CA ARG A 269 -1.75 -20.13 1.38
C ARG A 269 -1.06 -20.31 0.03
N LYS A 270 -1.85 -20.31 -1.04
CA LYS A 270 -1.30 -20.31 -2.40
C LYS A 270 -0.87 -18.90 -2.86
N ALA A 271 -0.10 -18.84 -3.95
CA ALA A 271 0.24 -17.57 -4.59
C ALA A 271 -1.01 -16.84 -5.15
N ILE A 272 -1.96 -17.59 -5.71
CA ILE A 272 -3.30 -17.10 -6.00
C ILE A 272 -4.22 -17.44 -4.84
N TYR A 273 -4.80 -16.43 -4.19
CA TYR A 273 -5.51 -16.63 -2.93
C TYR A 273 -6.63 -15.61 -2.71
N ARG A 274 -7.50 -15.96 -1.76
CA ARG A 274 -8.41 -15.06 -1.07
C ARG A 274 -8.01 -15.05 0.41
N PRO A 275 -7.96 -13.90 1.12
CA PRO A 275 -7.40 -13.84 2.46
C PRO A 275 -8.03 -14.81 3.47
N PHE A 276 -9.37 -14.95 3.42
CA PHE A 276 -10.12 -15.92 4.21
C PHE A 276 -11.49 -16.20 3.54
N PRO A 277 -12.23 -17.26 3.94
CA PRO A 277 -13.42 -17.70 3.21
C PRO A 277 -14.54 -16.66 3.08
N GLN A 278 -14.75 -15.81 4.09
CA GLN A 278 -15.79 -14.77 4.11
C GLN A 278 -15.26 -13.38 3.72
N ALA A 279 -14.10 -13.31 3.07
CA ALA A 279 -13.50 -12.04 2.64
C ALA A 279 -14.43 -11.23 1.72
N VAL A 280 -14.41 -9.91 1.90
CA VAL A 280 -15.15 -8.94 1.08
C VAL A 280 -14.18 -7.89 0.55
N PRO A 281 -14.09 -7.68 -0.77
CA PRO A 281 -14.83 -8.37 -1.84
C PRO A 281 -14.46 -9.86 -1.98
N ILE A 282 -15.41 -10.67 -2.45
CA ILE A 282 -15.22 -12.10 -2.74
C ILE A 282 -14.47 -12.24 -4.08
N THR A 283 -13.20 -11.87 -4.09
CA THR A 283 -12.33 -11.95 -5.27
C THR A 283 -10.97 -12.51 -4.89
N TYR A 284 -10.38 -13.26 -5.81
CA TYR A 284 -9.00 -13.70 -5.69
C TYR A 284 -8.03 -12.60 -6.12
N LEU A 285 -6.77 -12.76 -5.73
CA LEU A 285 -5.64 -12.04 -6.28
C LEU A 285 -4.43 -12.97 -6.44
N ILE A 286 -3.47 -12.56 -7.27
CA ILE A 286 -2.16 -13.21 -7.37
C ILE A 286 -1.13 -12.35 -6.65
N ASP A 287 -0.46 -12.93 -5.66
CA ASP A 287 0.71 -12.33 -5.05
C ASP A 287 1.91 -12.48 -5.99
N LYS A 288 2.30 -11.37 -6.61
CA LYS A 288 3.36 -11.33 -7.61
C LYS A 288 4.56 -10.57 -7.09
N HIS A 289 5.64 -11.32 -6.87
CA HIS A 289 6.95 -10.76 -6.57
C HIS A 289 7.72 -10.35 -7.82
N ASP A 290 8.85 -9.68 -7.62
CA ASP A 290 9.75 -9.27 -8.69
C ASP A 290 10.26 -10.44 -9.53
N ARG A 291 10.63 -10.12 -10.78
CA ARG A 291 11.18 -11.10 -11.72
C ARG A 291 12.49 -11.67 -11.19
N ALA A 292 12.54 -13.00 -11.04
CA ALA A 292 13.70 -13.66 -10.47
C ALA A 292 14.94 -13.56 -11.39
N PRO A 293 16.16 -13.44 -10.82
CA PRO A 293 17.40 -13.36 -11.60
C PRO A 293 17.60 -14.54 -12.55
N CYS A 294 17.16 -15.74 -12.18
CA CYS A 294 17.27 -16.92 -13.03
C CYS A 294 16.50 -16.80 -14.36
N VAL A 295 15.42 -16.02 -14.39
CA VAL A 295 14.67 -15.71 -15.62
C VAL A 295 15.40 -14.62 -16.43
N THR A 296 15.87 -13.57 -15.75
CA THR A 296 16.56 -12.43 -16.40
C THR A 296 17.89 -12.83 -17.03
N THR A 297 18.65 -13.72 -16.38
CA THR A 297 19.97 -14.18 -16.84
C THR A 297 19.87 -15.31 -17.87
N CYS A 298 18.72 -15.98 -18.00
CA CYS A 298 18.53 -17.00 -19.02
C CYS A 298 18.44 -16.34 -20.41
N PRO A 299 19.29 -16.70 -21.39
CA PRO A 299 19.20 -16.11 -22.74
C PRO A 299 17.86 -16.34 -23.44
N ALA A 300 17.17 -17.44 -23.09
CA ALA A 300 15.83 -17.77 -23.61
C ALA A 300 14.69 -17.15 -22.78
N GLY A 301 14.98 -16.52 -21.64
CA GLY A 301 13.98 -15.94 -20.74
C GLY A 301 12.97 -16.95 -20.19
N THR A 302 13.38 -18.21 -19.98
CA THR A 302 12.50 -19.31 -19.54
C THR A 302 11.96 -19.07 -18.13
N ASN A 303 10.74 -19.55 -17.85
CA ASN A 303 10.12 -19.44 -16.54
C ASN A 303 10.67 -20.50 -15.56
N VAL A 304 11.89 -20.25 -15.05
CA VAL A 304 12.59 -21.15 -14.13
C VAL A 304 11.79 -21.47 -12.87
N GLN A 305 11.25 -20.45 -12.21
CA GLN A 305 10.47 -20.65 -10.98
C GLN A 305 9.24 -21.53 -11.24
N GLY A 306 8.56 -21.32 -12.37
CA GLY A 306 7.37 -22.08 -12.72
C GLY A 306 7.65 -23.56 -12.95
N TYR A 307 8.65 -23.92 -13.78
CA TYR A 307 8.89 -25.34 -14.03
C TYR A 307 9.52 -26.04 -12.82
N VAL A 308 10.34 -25.37 -12.01
CA VAL A 308 10.85 -25.93 -10.75
C VAL A 308 9.69 -26.23 -9.78
N ALA A 309 8.70 -25.35 -9.69
CA ALA A 309 7.51 -25.59 -8.87
C ALA A 309 6.66 -26.76 -9.40
N LEU A 310 6.50 -26.87 -10.72
CA LEU A 310 5.78 -27.99 -11.34
C LEU A 310 6.52 -29.32 -11.13
N ILE A 311 7.85 -29.34 -11.21
CA ILE A 311 8.69 -30.51 -10.88
C ILE A 311 8.48 -30.92 -9.42
N LYS A 312 8.52 -29.96 -8.49
CA LYS A 312 8.25 -30.22 -7.05
C LYS A 312 6.86 -30.83 -6.85
N ALA A 313 5.88 -30.44 -7.65
CA ALA A 313 4.51 -30.97 -7.60
C ALA A 313 4.32 -32.30 -8.36
N GLY A 314 5.38 -32.89 -8.94
CA GLY A 314 5.28 -34.12 -9.74
C GLY A 314 4.61 -33.94 -11.11
N ARG A 315 4.38 -32.69 -11.55
CA ARG A 315 3.66 -32.35 -12.78
C ARG A 315 4.63 -32.20 -13.95
N TYR A 316 5.34 -33.28 -14.29
CA TYR A 316 6.45 -33.24 -15.25
C TYR A 316 6.03 -32.86 -16.67
N ASN A 317 4.88 -33.35 -17.14
CA ASN A 317 4.32 -32.97 -18.44
C ASN A 317 4.10 -31.45 -18.56
N GLU A 318 3.62 -30.82 -17.50
CA GLU A 318 3.36 -29.38 -17.47
C GLU A 318 4.66 -28.58 -17.31
N ALA A 319 5.60 -29.08 -16.50
CA ALA A 319 6.94 -28.50 -16.39
C ALA A 319 7.64 -28.47 -17.75
N LEU A 320 7.59 -29.57 -18.48
CA LEU A 320 8.19 -29.68 -19.80
C LEU A 320 7.51 -28.73 -20.81
N LYS A 321 6.18 -28.72 -20.86
CA LYS A 321 5.41 -27.77 -21.70
C LYS A 321 5.81 -26.32 -21.42
N LEU A 322 5.92 -25.94 -20.14
CA LEU A 322 6.34 -24.59 -19.74
C LEU A 322 7.77 -24.25 -20.18
N ILE A 323 8.70 -25.23 -20.15
CA ILE A 323 10.04 -25.04 -20.71
C ILE A 323 9.96 -24.82 -22.22
N MET A 324 9.16 -25.63 -22.92
CA MET A 324 9.03 -25.64 -24.38
C MET A 324 8.34 -24.40 -24.96
N GLU A 325 7.66 -23.60 -24.14
CA GLU A 325 7.20 -22.27 -24.55
C GLU A 325 8.34 -21.38 -25.07
N ARG A 326 9.55 -21.55 -24.52
CA ARG A 326 10.73 -20.74 -24.86
C ARG A 326 11.90 -21.54 -25.43
N LEU A 327 11.86 -22.87 -25.33
CA LEU A 327 13.02 -23.71 -25.56
C LEU A 327 12.59 -25.11 -26.06
N PRO A 328 12.63 -25.39 -27.38
CA PRO A 328 12.10 -26.64 -27.96
C PRO A 328 13.01 -27.86 -27.81
N LEU A 329 14.21 -27.69 -27.25
CA LEU A 329 15.19 -28.75 -26.97
C LEU A 329 15.52 -28.85 -25.45
N PRO A 330 14.51 -29.09 -24.58
CA PRO A 330 14.67 -29.12 -23.12
C PRO A 330 15.67 -30.17 -22.60
N GLY A 331 15.68 -31.38 -23.14
CA GLY A 331 16.57 -32.49 -22.78
C GLY A 331 18.01 -32.21 -23.16
N THR A 332 18.25 -31.66 -24.36
CA THR A 332 19.57 -31.20 -24.80
C THR A 332 20.09 -30.09 -23.89
N LEU A 333 19.31 -29.03 -23.66
CA LEU A 333 19.75 -27.91 -22.80
C LEU A 333 19.75 -28.24 -21.31
N GLY A 334 19.12 -29.33 -20.88
CA GLY A 334 19.32 -29.91 -19.55
C GLY A 334 20.71 -30.55 -19.39
N ARG A 335 21.39 -30.87 -20.50
CA ARG A 335 22.72 -31.54 -20.46
C ARG A 335 23.86 -30.59 -20.80
N VAL A 336 23.66 -29.71 -21.79
CA VAL A 336 24.77 -28.94 -22.37
C VAL A 336 24.83 -27.47 -21.93
N CYS A 337 23.74 -26.94 -21.36
CA CYS A 337 23.66 -25.54 -20.97
C CYS A 337 24.77 -25.14 -19.97
N PRO A 338 25.42 -23.98 -20.14
CA PRO A 338 26.43 -23.46 -19.20
C PRO A 338 25.83 -22.89 -17.90
N ALA A 339 24.51 -23.04 -17.71
CA ALA A 339 23.77 -22.68 -16.50
C ALA A 339 24.03 -21.25 -15.96
N PRO A 340 23.95 -20.19 -16.79
CA PRO A 340 24.22 -18.82 -16.33
C PRO A 340 23.20 -18.36 -15.27
N CYS A 341 21.99 -18.94 -15.27
CA CYS A 341 20.96 -18.68 -14.27
C CYS A 341 21.32 -19.17 -12.86
N GLU A 342 22.18 -20.20 -12.73
CA GLU A 342 22.61 -20.73 -11.44
C GLU A 342 23.64 -19.81 -10.77
N LYS A 343 24.51 -19.17 -11.58
CA LYS A 343 25.52 -18.21 -11.10
C LYS A 343 24.92 -16.99 -10.39
N MET A 344 23.70 -16.60 -10.76
CA MET A 344 22.96 -15.46 -10.18
C MET A 344 21.82 -15.91 -9.26
N CYS A 345 21.82 -17.17 -8.82
CA CYS A 345 20.74 -17.71 -8.00
C CYS A 345 20.80 -17.16 -6.57
N ARG A 346 19.80 -16.36 -6.16
CA ARG A 346 19.69 -15.83 -4.78
C ARG A 346 19.65 -16.90 -3.69
N ARG A 347 19.31 -18.15 -4.01
CA ARG A 347 19.33 -19.24 -3.01
C ARG A 347 20.75 -19.48 -2.46
N ALA A 348 21.79 -19.16 -3.23
CA ALA A 348 23.17 -19.19 -2.78
C ALA A 348 23.48 -18.20 -1.63
N GLU A 349 22.61 -17.23 -1.35
CA GLU A 349 22.72 -16.35 -0.16
C GLU A 349 22.27 -17.05 1.13
N VAL A 350 21.54 -18.17 1.01
CA VAL A 350 21.06 -18.97 2.15
C VAL A 350 21.86 -20.26 2.26
N ASP A 351 21.99 -21.00 1.17
CA ASP A 351 22.80 -22.23 1.10
C ASP A 351 23.54 -22.35 -0.24
N THR A 352 22.95 -22.99 -1.25
CA THR A 352 23.58 -23.24 -2.55
C THR A 352 22.63 -22.91 -3.70
N ALA A 353 23.19 -22.68 -4.89
CA ALA A 353 22.39 -22.45 -6.07
C ALA A 353 21.50 -23.66 -6.37
N VAL A 354 20.27 -23.40 -6.78
CA VAL A 354 19.38 -24.46 -7.29
C VAL A 354 20.00 -25.03 -8.57
N ALA A 355 20.08 -26.36 -8.68
CA ALA A 355 20.57 -27.07 -9.87
C ALA A 355 19.53 -27.00 -11.02
N ILE A 356 19.27 -25.79 -11.51
CA ILE A 356 18.26 -25.45 -12.51
C ILE A 356 18.44 -26.25 -13.81
N ARG A 357 19.68 -26.40 -14.29
CA ARG A 357 20.01 -27.18 -15.49
C ARG A 357 19.64 -28.65 -15.27
N ASP A 358 20.00 -29.22 -14.13
CA ASP A 358 19.77 -30.63 -13.85
C ASP A 358 18.29 -30.91 -13.58
N LEU A 359 17.56 -29.97 -12.98
CA LEU A 359 16.09 -30.03 -12.86
C LEU A 359 15.40 -29.97 -14.23
N LYS A 360 15.93 -29.16 -15.16
CA LYS A 360 15.44 -29.15 -16.55
C LYS A 360 15.68 -30.50 -17.23
N ARG A 361 16.88 -31.07 -17.08
CA ARG A 361 17.18 -32.43 -17.57
C ARG A 361 16.21 -33.44 -16.96
N PHE A 362 16.04 -33.42 -15.65
CA PHE A 362 15.15 -34.32 -14.93
C PHE A 362 13.73 -34.23 -15.50
N ALA A 363 13.16 -33.04 -15.65
CA ALA A 363 11.82 -32.87 -16.21
C ALA A 363 11.69 -33.43 -17.63
N ALA A 364 12.71 -33.24 -18.49
CA ALA A 364 12.72 -33.80 -19.84
C ALA A 364 12.82 -35.33 -19.82
N ASP A 365 13.65 -35.90 -18.95
CA ASP A 365 13.87 -37.35 -18.84
C ASP A 365 12.65 -38.09 -18.25
N GLN A 366 11.73 -37.39 -17.57
CA GLN A 366 10.49 -37.97 -17.03
C GLN A 366 9.34 -38.10 -18.04
N VAL A 367 9.46 -37.50 -19.23
CA VAL A 367 8.35 -37.39 -20.18
C VAL A 367 8.71 -38.04 -21.51
N ASP A 368 7.87 -38.96 -21.95
CA ASP A 368 7.97 -39.53 -23.30
C ASP A 368 7.40 -38.54 -24.33
N LEU A 369 8.31 -37.85 -25.04
CA LEU A 369 7.96 -36.91 -26.12
C LEU A 369 7.11 -37.56 -27.21
N SER A 370 7.27 -38.87 -27.46
CA SER A 370 6.49 -39.58 -28.47
C SER A 370 4.99 -39.64 -28.14
N GLN A 371 4.64 -39.57 -26.85
CA GLN A 371 3.27 -39.65 -26.36
C GLN A 371 2.61 -38.29 -26.13
N LEU A 372 3.37 -37.19 -26.22
CA LEU A 372 2.81 -35.86 -26.04
C LEU A 372 1.84 -35.51 -27.19
N PRO A 373 0.65 -34.98 -26.87
CA PRO A 373 -0.29 -34.54 -27.88
C PRO A 373 0.27 -33.31 -28.60
N LEU A 374 0.15 -33.32 -29.94
CA LEU A 374 0.50 -32.19 -30.78
C LEU A 374 -0.64 -31.15 -30.72
N PRO A 375 -0.33 -29.85 -30.65
CA PRO A 375 -1.36 -28.83 -30.76
C PRO A 375 -1.99 -28.86 -32.16
N PRO A 376 -3.27 -28.49 -32.31
CA PRO A 376 -3.86 -28.32 -33.64
C PRO A 376 -3.13 -27.18 -34.37
N ILE A 377 -2.72 -27.45 -35.62
CA ILE A 377 -2.03 -26.48 -36.47
C ILE A 377 -2.88 -26.26 -37.72
N GLU A 378 -3.29 -25.01 -37.96
CA GLU A 378 -3.96 -24.62 -39.19
C GLU A 378 -2.91 -24.28 -40.26
N ASP A 379 -2.95 -24.98 -41.39
CA ASP A 379 -1.93 -24.83 -42.43
C ASP A 379 -2.09 -23.53 -43.22
N ARG A 380 -0.96 -22.85 -43.39
CA ARG A 380 -0.80 -21.70 -44.25
C ARG A 380 -0.25 -22.12 -45.61
N GLN A 381 -0.58 -21.36 -46.65
CA GLN A 381 -0.14 -21.63 -48.02
C GLN A 381 1.37 -21.35 -48.21
N GLN A 382 1.94 -20.44 -47.42
CA GLN A 382 3.35 -20.05 -47.53
C GLN A 382 4.28 -21.19 -47.08
N LYS A 383 5.31 -21.43 -47.90
CA LYS A 383 6.39 -22.40 -47.63
C LYS A 383 7.66 -21.66 -47.21
N ILE A 384 8.37 -22.20 -46.22
CA ILE A 384 9.60 -21.62 -45.69
C ILE A 384 10.70 -22.69 -45.73
N ALA A 385 11.82 -22.35 -46.36
CA ALA A 385 13.03 -23.14 -46.31
C ALA A 385 13.91 -22.69 -45.13
N VAL A 386 14.37 -23.64 -44.32
CA VAL A 386 15.33 -23.39 -43.22
C VAL A 386 16.64 -24.06 -43.60
N ILE A 387 17.73 -23.28 -43.65
CA ILE A 387 19.05 -23.79 -44.00
C ILE A 387 19.81 -24.16 -42.71
N GLY A 388 20.13 -25.44 -42.56
CA GLY A 388 20.79 -26.03 -41.40
C GLY A 388 19.80 -26.54 -40.34
N SER A 389 20.08 -27.72 -39.81
CA SER A 389 19.33 -28.39 -38.72
C SER A 389 20.02 -28.25 -37.36
N GLY A 390 20.88 -27.25 -37.19
CA GLY A 390 21.46 -26.89 -35.90
C GLY A 390 20.42 -26.32 -34.92
N PRO A 391 20.84 -25.91 -33.71
CA PRO A 391 19.92 -25.44 -32.67
C PRO A 391 19.05 -24.26 -33.12
N ALA A 392 19.62 -23.34 -33.91
CA ALA A 392 18.88 -22.20 -34.46
C ALA A 392 17.83 -22.63 -35.49
N GLY A 393 18.21 -23.52 -36.43
CA GLY A 393 17.32 -24.00 -37.48
C GLY A 393 16.14 -24.80 -36.93
N LEU A 394 16.40 -25.76 -36.04
CA LEU A 394 15.35 -26.54 -35.36
C LEU A 394 14.39 -25.65 -34.57
N THR A 395 14.92 -24.65 -33.87
CA THR A 395 14.11 -23.72 -33.06
C THR A 395 13.19 -22.86 -33.94
N VAL A 396 13.72 -22.29 -35.02
CA VAL A 396 12.94 -21.48 -35.96
C VAL A 396 11.90 -22.35 -36.67
N ALA A 397 12.28 -23.54 -37.12
CA ALA A 397 11.38 -24.49 -37.76
C ALA A 397 10.20 -24.85 -36.85
N TYR A 398 10.47 -25.19 -35.58
CA TYR A 398 9.45 -25.50 -34.58
C TYR A 398 8.45 -24.36 -34.39
N TYR A 399 8.92 -23.15 -34.08
CA TYR A 399 8.02 -22.02 -33.81
C TYR A 399 7.27 -21.52 -35.04
N LEU A 400 7.88 -21.56 -36.23
CA LEU A 400 7.16 -21.22 -37.46
C LEU A 400 6.13 -22.29 -37.83
N ARG A 401 6.42 -23.56 -37.57
CA ARG A 401 5.45 -24.62 -37.79
C ARG A 401 4.24 -24.47 -36.88
N LEU A 402 4.43 -24.16 -35.60
CA LEU A 402 3.32 -23.84 -34.67
C LEU A 402 2.45 -22.65 -35.11
N LYS A 403 2.97 -21.77 -35.97
CA LYS A 403 2.22 -20.65 -36.58
C LYS A 403 1.55 -21.02 -37.92
N GLY A 404 1.58 -22.29 -38.31
CA GLY A 404 0.91 -22.82 -39.50
C GLY A 404 1.76 -22.87 -40.77
N TYR A 405 3.00 -22.39 -40.76
CA TYR A 405 3.83 -22.40 -41.97
C TYR A 405 4.26 -23.83 -42.37
N GLN A 406 4.37 -24.09 -43.67
CA GLN A 406 4.93 -25.33 -44.20
C GLN A 406 6.45 -25.19 -44.24
N ILE A 407 7.16 -26.06 -43.50
CA ILE A 407 8.61 -25.93 -43.30
C ILE A 407 9.35 -27.10 -43.94
N THR A 408 10.40 -26.80 -44.71
CA THR A 408 11.40 -27.77 -45.15
C THR A 408 12.77 -27.34 -44.63
N ILE A 409 13.43 -28.20 -43.85
CA ILE A 409 14.80 -28.01 -43.38
C ILE A 409 15.76 -28.66 -44.39
N TYR A 410 16.80 -27.93 -44.82
CA TYR A 410 17.88 -28.45 -45.65
C TYR A 410 19.16 -28.54 -44.81
N GLU A 411 19.70 -29.74 -44.63
CA GLU A 411 20.89 -30.01 -43.83
C GLU A 411 22.02 -30.54 -44.72
N ALA A 412 23.23 -30.00 -44.55
CA ALA A 412 24.40 -30.38 -45.31
C ALA A 412 24.98 -31.73 -44.86
N LEU A 413 24.86 -32.06 -43.57
CA LEU A 413 25.26 -33.34 -43.02
C LEU A 413 24.26 -34.46 -43.39
N ASP A 414 24.69 -35.70 -43.22
CA ASP A 414 23.89 -36.92 -43.41
C ASP A 414 22.79 -37.07 -42.34
N GLN A 415 22.99 -36.48 -41.16
CA GLN A 415 22.06 -36.52 -40.04
C GLN A 415 21.74 -35.11 -39.50
N ALA A 416 20.54 -34.99 -38.92
CA ALA A 416 20.06 -33.76 -38.33
C ALA A 416 20.71 -33.43 -36.97
N GLY A 417 20.78 -32.16 -36.61
CA GLY A 417 21.27 -31.67 -35.31
C GLY A 417 22.46 -30.72 -35.39
N GLY A 418 23.12 -30.64 -36.56
CA GLY A 418 24.26 -29.75 -36.80
C GLY A 418 25.33 -29.86 -35.70
N MET A 419 25.76 -28.72 -35.15
CA MET A 419 26.77 -28.68 -34.07
C MET A 419 26.36 -29.41 -32.79
N LEU A 420 25.06 -29.62 -32.52
CA LEU A 420 24.64 -30.45 -31.38
C LEU A 420 25.07 -31.91 -31.57
N ARG A 421 25.03 -32.42 -32.80
CA ARG A 421 25.38 -33.79 -33.16
C ARG A 421 26.88 -33.99 -33.31
N VAL A 422 27.55 -33.09 -34.03
CA VAL A 422 28.97 -33.29 -34.38
C VAL A 422 29.96 -32.62 -33.44
N GLY A 423 29.51 -31.63 -32.66
CA GLY A 423 30.39 -30.79 -31.83
C GLY A 423 30.40 -31.13 -30.34
N ILE A 424 29.44 -31.91 -29.85
CA ILE A 424 29.29 -32.23 -28.43
C ILE A 424 29.54 -33.72 -28.23
N PRO A 425 30.46 -34.12 -27.33
CA PRO A 425 30.71 -35.54 -27.09
C PRO A 425 29.50 -36.31 -26.57
N ASP A 426 29.33 -37.57 -26.99
CA ASP A 426 28.18 -38.43 -26.67
C ASP A 426 27.96 -38.62 -25.16
N TYR A 427 29.04 -38.69 -24.36
CA TYR A 427 28.91 -38.80 -22.90
C TYR A 427 28.26 -37.56 -22.26
N ARG A 428 28.30 -36.41 -22.95
CA ARG A 428 27.69 -35.15 -22.52
C ARG A 428 26.31 -34.97 -23.14
N LEU A 429 26.14 -35.28 -24.42
CA LEU A 429 24.85 -35.28 -25.11
C LEU A 429 24.65 -36.60 -25.86
N PRO A 430 23.96 -37.58 -25.25
CA PRO A 430 23.70 -38.86 -25.90
C PRO A 430 22.90 -38.69 -27.21
N PRO A 431 23.27 -39.39 -28.31
CA PRO A 431 22.59 -39.24 -29.60
C PRO A 431 21.09 -39.54 -29.56
N ASP A 432 20.67 -40.54 -28.78
CA ASP A 432 19.28 -40.94 -28.59
C ASP A 432 18.41 -39.83 -28.00
N ILE A 433 18.95 -39.04 -27.07
CA ILE A 433 18.25 -37.88 -26.49
C ILE A 433 18.03 -36.81 -27.55
N LEU A 434 19.07 -36.51 -28.34
CA LEU A 434 18.98 -35.51 -29.41
C LEU A 434 17.99 -35.98 -30.49
N ASP A 435 18.05 -37.25 -30.88
CA ASP A 435 17.14 -37.84 -31.87
C ASP A 435 15.69 -37.80 -31.39
N ASN A 436 15.42 -38.08 -30.12
CA ASN A 436 14.07 -38.02 -29.58
C ASN A 436 13.48 -36.59 -29.68
N GLU A 437 14.27 -35.56 -29.36
CA GLU A 437 13.84 -34.16 -29.46
C GLU A 437 13.66 -33.69 -30.91
N ILE A 438 14.59 -34.06 -31.81
CA ILE A 438 14.47 -33.75 -33.23
C ILE A 438 13.22 -34.42 -33.81
N ASN A 439 13.00 -35.71 -33.51
CA ASN A 439 11.83 -36.44 -33.97
C ASN A 439 10.54 -35.82 -33.44
N PHE A 440 10.52 -35.37 -32.19
CA PHE A 440 9.38 -34.61 -31.66
C PHE A 440 9.09 -33.34 -32.46
N ILE A 441 10.12 -32.57 -32.82
CA ILE A 441 9.97 -31.38 -33.67
C ILE A 441 9.43 -31.78 -35.05
N LEU A 442 10.01 -32.79 -35.69
CA LEU A 442 9.60 -33.23 -37.03
C LEU A 442 8.16 -33.77 -37.07
N ARG A 443 7.69 -34.40 -35.99
CA ARG A 443 6.30 -34.88 -35.83
C ARG A 443 5.25 -33.77 -35.99
N HIS A 444 5.63 -32.50 -35.89
CA HIS A 444 4.74 -31.38 -36.18
C HIS A 444 4.45 -31.19 -37.69
N GLY A 445 4.98 -32.06 -38.56
CA GLY A 445 4.83 -31.95 -40.02
C GLY A 445 5.91 -31.10 -40.67
N ILE A 446 7.13 -31.13 -40.12
CA ILE A 446 8.30 -30.46 -40.69
C ILE A 446 9.04 -31.47 -41.55
N GLU A 447 9.28 -31.15 -42.82
CA GLU A 447 10.09 -31.97 -43.71
C GLU A 447 11.58 -31.65 -43.48
N ILE A 448 12.44 -32.66 -43.55
CA ILE A 448 13.90 -32.48 -43.49
C ILE A 448 14.58 -33.24 -44.63
N LYS A 449 15.54 -32.58 -45.30
CA LYS A 449 16.37 -33.14 -46.37
C LYS A 449 17.83 -33.03 -45.97
N THR A 450 18.45 -34.16 -45.67
CA THR A 450 19.88 -34.28 -45.33
C THR A 450 20.74 -34.45 -46.58
N GLY A 451 22.04 -34.22 -46.47
CA GLY A 451 22.98 -34.26 -47.59
C GLY A 451 22.80 -33.12 -48.61
N VAL A 452 22.08 -32.06 -48.26
CA VAL A 452 21.80 -30.91 -49.14
C VAL A 452 22.52 -29.67 -48.62
N ARG A 453 23.58 -29.28 -49.33
CA ARG A 453 24.32 -28.03 -49.06
C ARG A 453 23.69 -26.88 -49.83
N PHE A 454 23.43 -25.77 -49.15
CA PHE A 454 23.00 -24.52 -49.78
C PHE A 454 24.21 -23.74 -50.30
N GLY A 455 24.17 -23.34 -51.57
CA GLY A 455 25.29 -22.74 -52.30
C GLY A 455 25.76 -23.70 -53.38
#